data_AF-Q7RQT9-F1
#
_entry.id   AF-Q7RQT9-F1
#
_cell.length_a   1.000
_cell.length_b   1.000
_cell.length_c   1.000
_cell.angle_alpha   90.00
_cell.angle_beta   90.00
_cell.angle_gamma   90.00
#
_symmetry.space_group_name_H-M   'P 1'
#
loop_
_entity.id
_entity.type
_entity.pdbx_description
1 polymer ?
#
loop_
_entity_poly.entity_id
_entity_poly.type
_entity_poly.pdbx_seq_one_letter_code
_entity_poly.pdbx_strand_id
1 'polypeptide(L)'
;MEQIELNNDELRNIKCNLDGYPKTDWFRNKNGLLLKTYAWIVKNAIGIILLIHGLKAHTRLNFMKINLKMQNNNVGLVVDNNCYIYKDSWIEKFNQNGYSVYALDLQGHGESQSWKNIKGDFSCFGDLVDDVIQYMNQIQDEISNDNQMDDASNNIVTTKKKRLPMYIIGYSMGGNIALRILQLLNKKKKKKIKAGNSNNYKNCKIMLNNFTNINEVDNDMNNYDSDNSCASTSATTNTITSDKDKGFYNYLDKLNIKGCVSLSGMMEFKTGWNSETNSLKYFYLPILKFLSYVAPHLQISLEFCYKGPKYVANISNHDNFRNNSGIKLKYIYELINASVKLNCNINYMPKDIPLLFVHSTDDSICSYEGAVSFYNKANVKKKELHTVDNMNHSTTTKPGNEEILKKIIEWISNLRRND
;
A
#
# COMPACT_ATOMS: atom_id res chain seq x y z
N MET A 1 24.09 -29.39 52.26
CA MET A 1 24.46 -29.05 50.88
C MET A 1 23.17 -28.96 50.10
N GLU A 2 22.65 -27.75 49.97
CA GLU A 2 21.46 -27.46 49.17
C GLU A 2 21.83 -27.61 47.68
N GLN A 3 21.17 -28.54 46.98
CA GLN A 3 21.13 -28.52 45.53
C GLN A 3 20.09 -27.49 45.13
N ILE A 4 20.57 -26.37 44.60
CA ILE A 4 19.74 -25.35 43.94
C ILE A 4 19.25 -25.98 42.64
N GLU A 5 17.99 -26.40 42.60
CA GLU A 5 17.26 -26.62 41.35
C GLU A 5 17.10 -25.26 40.66
N LEU A 6 17.97 -24.99 39.68
CA LEU A 6 17.80 -23.88 38.75
C LEU A 6 16.57 -24.16 37.88
N ASN A 7 15.52 -23.36 38.09
CA ASN A 7 14.30 -23.33 37.28
C ASN A 7 14.66 -23.22 35.78
N ASN A 8 14.35 -24.28 35.02
CA ASN A 8 14.56 -24.36 33.58
C ASN A 8 13.68 -23.40 32.75
N ASP A 9 12.76 -22.67 33.38
CA ASP A 9 11.84 -21.76 32.70
C ASP A 9 12.44 -20.37 32.41
N GLU A 10 13.46 -19.91 33.15
CA GLU A 10 14.18 -18.67 32.83
C GLU A 10 15.13 -18.84 31.63
N LEU A 11 15.65 -20.05 31.42
CA LEU A 11 16.57 -20.36 30.31
C LEU A 11 15.86 -20.53 28.95
N ARG A 12 14.53 -20.74 28.92
CA ARG A 12 13.76 -20.79 27.67
C ARG A 12 13.36 -19.41 27.13
N ASN A 13 13.48 -18.35 27.93
CA ASN A 13 13.01 -17.00 27.58
C ASN A 13 14.08 -16.02 27.09
N ILE A 14 15.35 -16.41 27.02
CA ILE A 14 16.39 -15.61 26.33
C ILE A 14 16.48 -16.03 24.86
N LYS A 15 15.35 -15.97 24.16
CA LYS A 15 15.38 -15.91 22.71
C LYS A 15 15.77 -14.48 22.39
N CYS A 16 17.05 -14.22 22.13
CA CYS A 16 17.51 -12.91 21.65
C CYS A 16 16.76 -12.59 20.35
N ASN A 17 15.65 -11.85 20.45
CA ASN A 17 14.90 -11.36 19.31
C ASN A 17 15.73 -10.22 18.70
N LEU A 18 16.55 -10.58 17.72
CA LEU A 18 17.43 -9.67 16.99
C LEU A 18 16.65 -8.65 16.15
N ASP A 19 15.34 -8.82 16.02
CA ASP A 19 14.43 -7.97 15.27
C ASP A 19 13.95 -6.73 16.03
N GLY A 20 14.50 -6.45 17.21
CA GLY A 20 14.24 -5.22 17.95
C GLY A 20 12.91 -5.24 18.71
N TYR A 21 12.37 -6.42 19.00
CA TYR A 21 11.17 -6.63 19.81
C TYR A 21 9.95 -5.82 19.33
N PRO A 22 9.52 -5.98 18.06
CA PRO A 22 8.29 -5.35 17.60
C PRO A 22 7.08 -5.82 18.41
N LYS A 23 6.11 -4.92 18.63
CA LYS A 23 4.74 -5.34 18.95
C LYS A 23 4.21 -6.07 17.71
N THR A 24 3.95 -7.36 17.83
CA THR A 24 3.36 -8.16 16.74
C THR A 24 1.92 -8.49 17.05
N ASP A 25 1.05 -8.35 16.06
CA ASP A 25 -0.37 -8.68 16.20
C ASP A 25 -0.91 -9.25 14.87
N TRP A 26 -2.22 -9.50 14.84
CA TRP A 26 -2.96 -9.99 13.70
C TRP A 26 -4.28 -9.26 13.55
N PHE A 27 -4.68 -8.96 12.33
CA PHE A 27 -6.06 -8.57 12.06
C PHE A 27 -6.70 -9.45 11.00
N ARG A 28 -8.02 -9.59 11.08
CA ARG A 28 -8.80 -10.32 10.09
C ARG A 28 -9.27 -9.35 9.00
N ASN A 29 -8.94 -9.64 7.75
CA ASN A 29 -9.39 -8.83 6.63
C ASN A 29 -10.83 -9.16 6.20
N LYS A 30 -11.36 -8.40 5.23
CA LYS A 30 -12.73 -8.58 4.69
C LYS A 30 -13.00 -9.98 4.11
N ASN A 31 -11.95 -10.69 3.71
CA ASN A 31 -12.02 -12.04 3.15
C ASN A 31 -11.84 -13.13 4.22
N GLY A 32 -11.73 -12.75 5.50
CA GLY A 32 -11.56 -13.66 6.62
C GLY A 32 -10.13 -14.14 6.84
N LEU A 33 -9.13 -13.61 6.13
CA LEU A 33 -7.72 -13.97 6.30
C LEU A 33 -7.09 -13.23 7.48
N LEU A 34 -6.27 -13.93 8.28
CA LEU A 34 -5.44 -13.33 9.32
C LEU A 34 -4.15 -12.78 8.70
N LEU A 35 -3.93 -11.48 8.88
CA LEU A 35 -2.75 -10.78 8.38
C LEU A 35 -1.87 -10.35 9.54
N LYS A 36 -0.59 -10.70 9.46
CA LYS A 36 0.44 -10.38 10.45
C LYS A 36 0.80 -8.90 10.37
N THR A 37 0.87 -8.25 11.53
CA THR A 37 1.31 -6.86 11.66
C THR A 37 2.49 -6.73 12.61
N TYR A 38 3.26 -5.67 12.41
CA TYR A 38 4.45 -5.35 13.18
C TYR A 38 4.47 -3.85 13.49
N ALA A 39 4.79 -3.49 14.73
CA ALA A 39 4.99 -2.12 15.15
C ALA A 39 6.26 -1.97 16.00
N TRP A 40 7.19 -1.15 15.54
CA TRP A 40 8.37 -0.70 16.29
C TRP A 40 8.10 0.72 16.79
N ILE A 41 7.64 0.79 18.04
CA ILE A 41 7.10 2.01 18.65
C ILE A 41 8.20 2.75 19.40
N VAL A 42 8.30 4.05 19.17
CA VAL A 42 9.19 4.95 19.93
C VAL A 42 8.37 5.83 20.86
N LYS A 43 8.95 6.17 22.01
CA LYS A 43 8.35 7.14 22.94
C LYS A 43 8.26 8.52 22.29
N ASN A 44 7.14 9.22 22.49
CA ASN A 44 6.89 10.56 21.94
C ASN A 44 7.10 10.67 20.42
N ALA A 45 6.56 9.69 19.69
CA ALA A 45 6.71 9.63 18.23
C ALA A 45 6.23 10.92 17.56
N ILE A 46 7.05 11.47 16.66
CA ILE A 46 6.76 12.70 15.92
C ILE A 46 5.97 12.44 14.63
N GLY A 47 5.81 11.17 14.27
CA GLY A 47 5.10 10.70 13.09
C GLY A 47 5.12 9.19 12.97
N ILE A 48 4.38 8.70 11.98
CA ILE A 48 4.21 7.28 11.66
C ILE A 48 4.85 7.02 10.29
N ILE A 49 5.68 5.99 10.20
CA ILE A 49 6.11 5.41 8.93
C ILE A 49 5.34 4.11 8.71
N LEU A 50 4.62 4.01 7.59
CA LEU A 50 3.99 2.76 7.15
C LEU A 50 4.81 2.15 6.03
N LEU A 51 5.40 0.97 6.27
CA LEU A 51 6.18 0.23 5.28
C LEU A 51 5.32 -0.84 4.59
N ILE A 52 5.38 -0.90 3.26
CA ILE A 52 4.65 -1.87 2.44
C ILE A 52 5.66 -2.62 1.55
N HIS A 53 5.78 -3.92 1.77
CA HIS A 53 6.77 -4.77 1.12
C HIS A 53 6.39 -5.15 -0.33
N GLY A 54 7.35 -5.72 -1.06
CA GLY A 54 7.20 -6.13 -2.46
C GLY A 54 6.62 -7.53 -2.66
N LEU A 55 6.37 -7.89 -3.92
CA LEU A 55 5.88 -9.21 -4.31
C LEU A 55 6.85 -10.31 -3.88
N LYS A 56 6.29 -11.44 -3.41
CA LYS A 56 7.04 -12.61 -2.91
C LYS A 56 8.03 -12.29 -1.79
N ALA A 57 8.00 -11.12 -1.19
CA ALA A 57 8.81 -10.78 -0.02
C ALA A 57 7.90 -10.65 1.21
N HIS A 58 8.43 -10.10 2.30
CA HIS A 58 7.67 -9.74 3.49
C HIS A 58 8.37 -8.57 4.20
N THR A 59 7.75 -8.02 5.24
CA THR A 59 8.23 -6.81 5.93
C THR A 59 9.68 -6.92 6.35
N ARG A 60 9.99 -7.97 7.14
CA ARG A 60 11.32 -8.17 7.73
C ARG A 60 12.39 -8.36 6.64
N LEU A 61 12.07 -9.06 5.56
CA LEU A 61 12.98 -9.28 4.44
C LEU A 61 13.33 -8.00 3.65
N ASN A 62 12.37 -7.08 3.44
CA ASN A 62 12.62 -5.89 2.64
C ASN A 62 13.23 -4.72 3.41
N PHE A 63 13.03 -4.65 4.73
CA PHE A 63 13.37 -3.45 5.51
C PHE A 63 14.28 -3.72 6.72
N MET A 64 14.62 -4.98 7.02
CA MET A 64 15.60 -5.32 8.07
C MET A 64 16.95 -5.71 7.49
N LYS A 65 17.99 -5.58 8.31
CA LYS A 65 19.32 -6.07 7.95
C LYS A 65 19.31 -7.60 8.02
N ILE A 66 19.85 -8.27 7.01
CA ILE A 66 19.84 -9.73 6.94
C ILE A 66 21.22 -10.24 7.31
N ASN A 67 21.29 -11.13 8.29
CA ASN A 67 22.53 -11.79 8.69
C ASN A 67 22.63 -13.16 8.05
N LEU A 68 23.13 -13.21 6.82
CA LEU A 68 23.53 -14.47 6.20
C LEU A 68 25.00 -14.74 6.55
N LYS A 69 25.24 -15.63 7.52
CA LYS A 69 26.58 -16.21 7.68
C LYS A 69 26.83 -17.15 6.50
N MET A 70 27.57 -16.71 5.48
CA MET A 70 28.12 -17.63 4.49
C MET A 70 29.17 -18.51 5.17
N GLN A 71 28.86 -19.79 5.43
CA GLN A 71 29.90 -20.76 5.75
C GLN A 71 30.66 -21.08 4.46
N ASN A 72 31.98 -20.95 4.51
CA ASN A 72 32.87 -21.55 3.52
C ASN A 72 32.61 -23.07 3.53
N ASN A 73 32.29 -23.62 2.36
CA ASN A 73 32.15 -25.05 2.01
C ASN A 73 30.71 -25.60 1.98
N ASN A 74 30.09 -25.51 0.80
CA ASN A 74 29.19 -26.47 0.13
C ASN A 74 28.31 -27.45 0.95
N VAL A 75 27.73 -27.03 2.08
CA VAL A 75 26.58 -27.70 2.71
C VAL A 75 25.62 -26.62 3.24
N GLY A 76 24.32 -26.82 3.01
CA GLY A 76 23.27 -25.80 3.02
C GLY A 76 23.27 -24.78 4.15
N LEU A 77 23.00 -23.52 3.76
CA LEU A 77 22.73 -22.39 4.64
C LEU A 77 21.35 -22.60 5.29
N VAL A 78 21.35 -22.94 6.59
CA VAL A 78 20.13 -22.92 7.42
C VAL A 78 19.94 -21.50 7.91
N VAL A 79 18.91 -20.84 7.42
CA VAL A 79 18.47 -19.53 7.93
C VAL A 79 17.54 -19.81 9.11
N ASP A 80 18.06 -19.66 10.32
CA ASP A 80 17.24 -19.63 11.53
C ASP A 80 16.27 -18.44 11.49
N ASN A 81 15.13 -18.54 12.19
CA ASN A 81 14.16 -17.44 12.36
C ASN A 81 14.76 -16.13 12.94
N ASN A 82 16.02 -16.17 13.40
CA ASN A 82 16.81 -15.06 13.94
C ASN A 82 17.70 -14.35 12.89
N CYS A 83 17.40 -14.47 11.59
CA CYS A 83 18.23 -13.86 10.54
C CYS A 83 17.98 -12.37 10.29
N TYR A 84 16.86 -11.82 10.77
CA TYR A 84 16.52 -10.41 10.62
C TYR A 84 17.02 -9.60 11.81
N ILE A 85 17.86 -8.61 11.52
CA ILE A 85 18.53 -7.76 12.50
C ILE A 85 17.95 -6.35 12.42
N TYR A 86 17.53 -5.84 13.56
CA TYR A 86 17.05 -4.46 13.75
C TYR A 86 18.19 -3.45 13.67
N LYS A 87 19.33 -3.75 14.28
CA LYS A 87 20.51 -2.89 14.23
C LYS A 87 20.97 -2.62 12.79
N ASP A 88 21.20 -1.36 12.48
CA ASP A 88 21.52 -0.78 11.18
C ASP A 88 20.46 -1.03 10.08
N SER A 89 19.22 -1.33 10.46
CA SER A 89 18.12 -1.49 9.51
C SER A 89 17.43 -0.17 9.18
N TRP A 90 16.59 -0.19 8.13
CA TRP A 90 15.70 0.94 7.82
C TRP A 90 14.80 1.30 9.00
N ILE A 91 14.27 0.27 9.66
CA ILE A 91 13.36 0.40 10.79
C ILE A 91 14.04 1.14 11.94
N GLU A 92 15.24 0.70 12.33
CA GLU A 92 16.00 1.37 13.40
C GLU A 92 16.31 2.81 13.04
N LYS A 93 16.71 3.10 11.80
CA LYS A 93 17.03 4.48 11.39
C LYS A 93 15.80 5.39 11.44
N PHE A 94 14.61 4.92 11.09
CA PHE A 94 13.38 5.69 11.29
C PHE A 94 13.08 5.90 12.77
N ASN A 95 13.25 4.87 13.61
CA ASN A 95 13.07 4.98 15.06
C ASN A 95 14.07 5.97 15.71
N GLN A 96 15.34 5.93 15.32
CA GLN A 96 16.38 6.90 15.75
C GLN A 96 16.03 8.34 15.35
N ASN A 97 15.24 8.53 14.29
CA ASN A 97 14.73 9.83 13.85
C ASN A 97 13.35 10.18 14.46
N GLY A 98 12.90 9.45 15.48
CA GLY A 98 11.72 9.75 16.28
C GLY A 98 10.39 9.31 15.65
N TYR A 99 10.41 8.47 14.62
CA TYR A 99 9.18 7.92 14.03
C TYR A 99 8.87 6.54 14.59
N SER A 100 7.58 6.25 14.82
CA SER A 100 7.13 4.86 15.01
C SER A 100 6.91 4.20 13.66
N VAL A 101 7.39 2.98 13.50
CA VAL A 101 7.31 2.23 12.24
C VAL A 101 6.25 1.15 12.36
N TYR A 102 5.33 1.13 11.42
CA TYR A 102 4.27 0.13 11.30
C TYR A 102 4.38 -0.57 9.96
N ALA A 103 4.08 -1.86 9.94
CA ALA A 103 4.13 -2.68 8.74
C ALA A 103 3.23 -3.91 8.87
N LEU A 104 2.97 -4.56 7.75
CA LEU A 104 2.19 -5.79 7.67
C LEU A 104 2.77 -6.71 6.61
N ASP A 105 2.60 -8.00 6.80
CA ASP A 105 2.78 -8.95 5.72
C ASP A 105 1.48 -9.03 4.90
N LEU A 106 1.58 -8.82 3.59
CA LEU A 106 0.44 -8.84 2.67
C LEU A 106 -0.14 -10.26 2.56
N GLN A 107 -1.39 -10.38 2.10
CA GLN A 107 -2.04 -11.69 1.97
C GLN A 107 -1.15 -12.68 1.18
N GLY A 108 -1.01 -13.89 1.73
CA GLY A 108 -0.14 -14.93 1.18
C GLY A 108 1.36 -14.69 1.27
N HIS A 109 1.82 -13.62 1.93
CA HIS A 109 3.23 -13.31 2.09
C HIS A 109 3.65 -13.41 3.57
N GLY A 110 4.93 -13.67 3.83
CA GLY A 110 5.46 -13.67 5.18
C GLY A 110 4.74 -14.64 6.12
N GLU A 111 4.32 -14.14 7.26
CA GLU A 111 3.49 -14.88 8.23
C GLU A 111 1.99 -14.81 7.93
N SER A 112 1.54 -13.94 7.02
CA SER A 112 0.12 -13.75 6.73
C SER A 112 -0.51 -14.96 6.04
N GLN A 113 -1.79 -15.19 6.35
CA GLN A 113 -2.55 -16.26 5.72
C GLN A 113 -2.69 -16.03 4.21
N SER A 114 -2.70 -17.14 3.49
CA SER A 114 -2.90 -17.17 2.04
C SER A 114 -4.32 -17.54 1.69
N TRP A 115 -4.79 -17.02 0.56
CA TRP A 115 -6.03 -17.50 -0.02
C TRP A 115 -5.89 -18.97 -0.43
N LYS A 116 -6.81 -19.83 0.03
CA LYS A 116 -6.79 -21.29 -0.19
C LYS A 116 -5.47 -21.98 0.26
N ASN A 117 -4.77 -21.43 1.26
CA ASN A 117 -3.50 -21.96 1.80
C ASN A 117 -2.34 -22.03 0.80
N ILE A 118 -2.36 -21.21 -0.26
CA ILE A 118 -1.28 -21.17 -1.24
C ILE A 118 -0.36 -19.98 -0.94
N LYS A 119 0.83 -20.23 -0.41
CA LYS A 119 1.82 -19.14 -0.17
C LYS A 119 2.16 -18.41 -1.47
N GLY A 120 2.38 -17.10 -1.39
CA GLY A 120 2.59 -16.20 -2.52
C GLY A 120 1.33 -15.91 -3.36
N ASP A 121 0.14 -16.32 -2.89
CA ASP A 121 -1.13 -16.24 -3.62
C ASP A 121 -2.07 -15.20 -2.97
N PHE A 122 -2.65 -14.35 -3.82
CA PHE A 122 -3.68 -13.32 -3.61
C PHE A 122 -4.72 -13.33 -4.75
N SER A 123 -6.01 -13.31 -4.45
CA SER A 123 -7.06 -13.48 -5.45
C SER A 123 -7.30 -12.26 -6.35
N CYS A 124 -7.08 -11.06 -5.81
CA CYS A 124 -7.38 -9.77 -6.41
C CYS A 124 -6.40 -8.73 -5.86
N PHE A 125 -5.78 -7.93 -6.73
CA PHE A 125 -4.86 -6.88 -6.29
C PHE A 125 -5.55 -5.80 -5.43
N GLY A 126 -6.84 -5.57 -5.66
CA GLY A 126 -7.62 -4.61 -4.87
C GLY A 126 -7.73 -5.01 -3.41
N ASP A 127 -7.75 -6.30 -3.10
CA ASP A 127 -7.84 -6.80 -1.71
C ASP A 127 -6.58 -6.40 -0.93
N LEU A 128 -5.40 -6.49 -1.54
CA LEU A 128 -4.15 -6.00 -0.95
C LEU A 128 -4.23 -4.52 -0.55
N VAL A 129 -4.82 -3.69 -1.41
CA VAL A 129 -4.95 -2.25 -1.17
C VAL A 129 -5.95 -1.99 -0.04
N ASP A 130 -7.07 -2.71 -0.04
CA ASP A 130 -8.12 -2.62 0.97
C ASP A 130 -7.58 -3.04 2.35
N ASP A 131 -6.77 -4.11 2.40
CA ASP A 131 -6.14 -4.63 3.61
C ASP A 131 -5.19 -3.60 4.24
N VAL A 132 -4.35 -2.95 3.42
CA VAL A 132 -3.47 -1.87 3.92
C VAL A 132 -4.28 -0.69 4.43
N ILE A 133 -5.36 -0.29 3.75
CA ILE A 133 -6.21 0.81 4.22
C ILE A 133 -6.92 0.42 5.53
N GLN A 134 -7.37 -0.83 5.67
CA GLN A 134 -7.93 -1.33 6.94
C GLN A 134 -6.91 -1.17 8.07
N TYR A 135 -5.68 -1.63 7.87
CA TYR A 135 -4.63 -1.52 8.88
C TYR A 135 -4.26 -0.07 9.21
N MET A 136 -4.19 0.81 8.20
CA MET A 136 -3.97 2.25 8.41
C MET A 136 -5.01 2.88 9.35
N ASN A 137 -6.27 2.45 9.27
CA ASN A 137 -7.31 2.93 10.18
C ASN A 137 -7.12 2.37 11.59
N GLN A 138 -6.79 1.07 11.72
CA GLN A 138 -6.51 0.46 13.02
C GLN A 138 -5.36 1.15 13.76
N ILE A 139 -4.26 1.47 13.06
CA ILE A 139 -3.14 2.24 13.63
C ILE A 139 -3.62 3.57 14.22
N GLN A 140 -4.47 4.30 13.48
CA GLN A 140 -4.97 5.60 13.94
C GLN A 140 -5.95 5.47 15.11
N ASP A 141 -6.72 4.39 15.16
CA ASP A 141 -7.65 4.11 16.25
C ASP A 141 -6.89 3.67 17.53
N GLU A 142 -5.87 2.80 17.41
CA GLU A 142 -4.98 2.41 18.51
C GLU A 142 -4.30 3.64 19.13
N ILE A 143 -3.68 4.49 18.30
CA ILE A 143 -3.01 5.71 18.78
C ILE A 143 -4.03 6.67 19.41
N SER A 144 -5.27 6.73 18.93
CA SER A 144 -6.29 7.58 19.54
C SER A 144 -6.74 7.08 20.91
N ASN A 145 -6.78 5.76 21.12
CA ASN A 145 -7.23 5.13 22.37
C ASN A 145 -6.15 5.15 23.46
N ASP A 146 -4.88 4.90 23.13
CA ASP A 146 -3.78 4.95 24.11
C ASP A 146 -3.69 6.34 24.77
N ASN A 147 -3.95 7.39 23.99
CA ASN A 147 -3.96 8.77 24.50
C ASN A 147 -5.14 9.08 25.46
N GLN A 148 -6.17 8.25 25.56
CA GLN A 148 -7.27 8.48 26.50
C GLN A 148 -7.02 7.89 27.89
N MET A 149 -6.15 6.88 28.02
CA MET A 149 -5.85 6.28 29.32
C MET A 149 -4.89 7.11 30.19
N ASP A 150 -4.06 7.96 29.57
CA ASP A 150 -3.10 8.80 30.29
C ASP A 150 -3.71 10.10 30.87
N ASP A 151 -4.88 10.53 30.39
CA ASP A 151 -5.52 11.81 30.76
C ASP A 151 -6.64 11.66 31.83
N ALA A 152 -6.70 10.53 32.55
CA ALA A 152 -7.69 10.31 33.60
C ALA A 152 -7.49 11.17 34.88
N SER A 153 -6.49 12.05 34.91
CA SER A 153 -6.33 13.06 35.95
C SER A 153 -6.39 14.47 35.38
N ASN A 154 -7.51 15.15 35.68
CA ASN A 154 -7.81 16.58 35.61
C ASN A 154 -8.58 17.08 34.38
N ASN A 155 -9.85 17.41 34.65
CA ASN A 155 -10.73 18.26 33.85
C ASN A 155 -10.03 19.56 33.41
N ILE A 156 -9.78 19.73 32.11
CA ILE A 156 -9.76 21.02 31.38
C ILE A 156 -9.99 20.69 29.89
N VAL A 157 -10.94 21.38 29.25
CA VAL A 157 -11.20 21.54 27.80
C VAL A 157 -10.48 20.52 26.89
N THR A 158 -11.22 19.57 26.32
CA THR A 158 -10.71 18.58 25.34
C THR A 158 -10.15 19.25 24.09
N THR A 159 -8.90 19.72 24.13
CA THR A 159 -8.12 20.03 22.94
C THR A 159 -7.90 18.70 22.23
N LYS A 160 -8.62 18.45 21.11
CA LYS A 160 -8.38 17.27 20.26
C LYS A 160 -6.88 17.20 19.94
N LYS A 161 -6.15 16.29 20.59
CA LYS A 161 -4.72 16.09 20.37
C LYS A 161 -4.51 15.80 18.88
N LYS A 162 -3.63 16.58 18.25
CA LYS A 162 -3.40 16.54 16.79
C LYS A 162 -2.89 15.14 16.42
N ARG A 163 -3.57 14.48 15.47
CA ARG A 163 -3.15 13.16 14.97
C ARG A 163 -1.73 13.20 14.44
N LEU A 164 -0.97 12.12 14.67
CA LEU A 164 0.40 12.03 14.15
C LEU A 164 0.40 12.01 12.61
N PRO A 165 1.35 12.69 11.97
CA PRO A 165 1.51 12.63 10.51
C PRO A 165 1.95 11.24 10.08
N MET A 166 1.32 10.70 9.04
CA MET A 166 1.63 9.39 8.47
C MET A 166 2.34 9.54 7.13
N TYR A 167 3.43 8.80 6.95
CA TYR A 167 4.18 8.72 5.70
C TYR A 167 4.17 7.27 5.20
N ILE A 168 3.74 7.07 3.96
CA ILE A 168 3.61 5.74 3.37
C ILE A 168 4.84 5.47 2.51
N ILE A 169 5.51 4.34 2.70
CA ILE A 169 6.67 3.93 1.91
C ILE A 169 6.39 2.55 1.35
N GLY A 170 6.30 2.46 0.02
CA GLY A 170 6.04 1.21 -0.67
C GLY A 170 7.20 0.80 -1.57
N TYR A 171 7.60 -0.47 -1.48
CA TYR A 171 8.62 -1.05 -2.35
C TYR A 171 8.00 -1.97 -3.42
N SER A 172 8.40 -1.81 -4.69
CA SER A 172 7.94 -2.67 -5.80
C SER A 172 6.40 -2.69 -5.91
N MET A 173 5.79 -3.86 -5.80
CA MET A 173 4.34 -4.04 -5.67
C MET A 173 3.74 -3.15 -4.57
N GLY A 174 4.41 -3.03 -3.43
CA GLY A 174 4.04 -2.14 -2.33
C GLY A 174 4.03 -0.66 -2.71
N GLY A 175 4.91 -0.24 -3.64
CA GLY A 175 4.91 1.12 -4.20
C GLY A 175 3.66 1.40 -5.03
N ASN A 176 3.21 0.42 -5.82
CA ASN A 176 1.93 0.50 -6.53
C ASN A 176 0.75 0.59 -5.54
N ILE A 177 0.74 -0.27 -4.50
CA ILE A 177 -0.28 -0.22 -3.44
C ILE A 177 -0.32 1.17 -2.80
N ALA A 178 0.82 1.72 -2.37
CA ALA A 178 0.92 3.04 -1.75
C ALA A 178 0.31 4.15 -2.62
N LEU A 179 0.69 4.22 -3.90
CA LEU A 179 0.13 5.20 -4.83
C LEU A 179 -1.36 4.96 -5.09
N ARG A 180 -1.78 3.68 -5.14
CA ARG A 180 -3.17 3.32 -5.36
C ARG A 180 -4.07 3.73 -4.19
N ILE A 181 -3.59 3.62 -2.95
CA ILE A 181 -4.27 4.14 -1.76
C ILE A 181 -4.59 5.62 -1.94
N LEU A 182 -3.59 6.43 -2.33
CA LEU A 182 -3.78 7.87 -2.56
C LEU A 182 -4.87 8.15 -3.61
N GLN A 183 -4.87 7.42 -4.72
CA GLN A 183 -5.88 7.56 -5.77
C GLN A 183 -7.28 7.21 -5.27
N LEU A 184 -7.45 6.09 -4.56
CA LEU A 184 -8.74 5.63 -4.06
C LEU A 184 -9.32 6.60 -3.04
N LEU A 185 -8.50 7.03 -2.08
CA LEU A 185 -8.91 7.96 -1.06
C LEU A 185 -9.34 9.30 -1.70
N ASN A 186 -8.53 9.87 -2.61
CA ASN A 186 -8.84 11.16 -3.23
C ASN A 186 -10.05 11.07 -4.16
N LYS A 187 -10.21 9.96 -4.90
CA LYS A 187 -11.41 9.68 -5.70
C LYS A 187 -12.66 9.70 -4.83
N LYS A 188 -12.64 9.09 -3.64
CA LYS A 188 -13.80 9.14 -2.74
C LYS A 188 -14.01 10.50 -2.10
N LYS A 189 -12.94 11.23 -1.73
CA LYS A 189 -13.04 12.63 -1.26
C LYS A 189 -13.79 13.48 -2.30
N LYS A 190 -13.41 13.39 -3.58
CA LYS A 190 -14.11 14.07 -4.69
C LYS A 190 -15.58 13.64 -4.83
N LYS A 191 -15.88 12.33 -4.72
CA LYS A 191 -17.27 11.83 -4.77
C LYS A 191 -18.13 12.37 -3.62
N LYS A 192 -17.59 12.41 -2.39
CA LYS A 192 -18.27 12.97 -1.23
C LYS A 192 -18.59 14.45 -1.40
N ILE A 193 -17.62 15.25 -1.86
CA ILE A 193 -17.83 16.68 -2.12
C ILE A 193 -18.93 16.87 -3.17
N LYS A 194 -18.92 16.09 -4.26
CA LYS A 194 -19.98 16.14 -5.27
C LYS A 194 -21.36 15.76 -4.72
N ALA A 195 -21.45 14.72 -3.90
CA ALA A 195 -22.70 14.29 -3.27
C ALA A 195 -23.22 15.34 -2.27
N GLY A 196 -22.34 15.92 -1.45
CA GLY A 196 -22.67 17.02 -0.54
C GLY A 196 -23.17 18.26 -1.27
N ASN A 197 -22.51 18.65 -2.35
CA ASN A 197 -22.94 19.79 -3.18
C ASN A 197 -24.28 19.51 -3.87
N SER A 198 -24.56 18.27 -4.29
CA SER A 198 -25.85 17.89 -4.86
C SER A 198 -26.98 17.93 -3.83
N ASN A 199 -26.72 17.51 -2.59
CA ASN A 199 -27.68 17.61 -1.50
C ASN A 199 -27.90 19.06 -1.06
N ASN A 200 -26.85 19.89 -1.04
CA ASN A 200 -26.99 21.32 -0.80
C ASN A 200 -27.77 22.00 -1.91
N TYR A 201 -27.56 21.66 -3.18
CA TYR A 201 -28.39 22.17 -4.28
C TYR A 201 -29.85 21.72 -4.17
N LYS A 202 -30.13 20.48 -3.74
CA LYS A 202 -31.49 20.03 -3.48
C LYS A 202 -32.13 20.78 -2.31
N ASN A 203 -31.41 20.99 -1.21
CA ASN A 203 -31.90 21.75 -0.06
C ASN A 203 -32.07 23.24 -0.38
N CYS A 204 -31.15 23.85 -1.14
CA CYS A 204 -31.29 25.21 -1.64
C CYS A 204 -32.45 25.33 -2.64
N LYS A 205 -32.71 24.32 -3.47
CA LYS A 205 -33.87 24.30 -4.38
C LYS A 205 -35.20 24.11 -3.63
N ILE A 206 -35.22 23.29 -2.58
CA ILE A 206 -36.38 23.17 -1.67
C ILE A 206 -36.60 24.47 -0.89
N MET A 207 -35.54 25.13 -0.42
CA MET A 207 -35.64 26.46 0.19
C MET A 207 -36.10 27.53 -0.80
N LEU A 208 -35.55 27.58 -2.03
CA LEU A 208 -35.99 28.52 -3.06
C LEU A 208 -37.47 28.30 -3.42
N ASN A 209 -37.89 27.04 -3.57
CA ASN A 209 -39.29 26.69 -3.85
C ASN A 209 -40.23 27.07 -2.68
N ASN A 210 -39.73 27.09 -1.44
CA ASN A 210 -40.48 27.58 -0.29
C ASN A 210 -40.49 29.12 -0.18
N PHE A 211 -39.57 29.83 -0.85
CA PHE A 211 -39.52 31.29 -0.91
C PHE A 211 -40.29 31.89 -2.10
N THR A 212 -40.63 31.10 -3.13
CA THR A 212 -41.42 31.56 -4.29
C THR A 212 -42.92 31.32 -4.20
N ASN A 213 -43.45 30.95 -3.03
CA ASN A 213 -44.89 30.74 -2.84
C ASN A 213 -45.60 31.96 -2.22
N ILE A 214 -45.42 33.13 -2.81
CA ILE A 214 -46.30 34.29 -2.59
C ILE A 214 -46.51 35.00 -3.93
N ASN A 215 -47.71 34.84 -4.48
CA ASN A 215 -48.41 35.65 -5.50
C ASN A 215 -47.81 35.67 -6.93
N GLU A 216 -48.46 35.02 -7.91
CA GLU A 216 -49.48 35.62 -8.77
C GLU A 216 -49.96 34.64 -9.87
N VAL A 217 -51.10 35.01 -10.44
CA VAL A 217 -52.07 34.27 -11.26
C VAL A 217 -51.69 34.26 -12.75
N ASP A 218 -52.14 33.20 -13.45
CA ASP A 218 -52.33 32.96 -14.90
C ASP A 218 -51.81 33.99 -15.92
N ASN A 219 -51.14 33.48 -16.97
CA ASN A 219 -51.65 33.60 -18.35
C ASN A 219 -50.86 32.75 -19.36
N ASP A 220 -51.61 32.16 -20.28
CA ASP A 220 -51.24 31.44 -21.49
C ASP A 220 -50.22 32.18 -22.38
N MET A 221 -49.36 31.44 -23.09
CA MET A 221 -49.27 31.46 -24.56
C MET A 221 -48.26 30.42 -25.09
N ASN A 222 -48.70 29.72 -26.13
CA ASN A 222 -47.98 28.80 -27.04
C ASN A 222 -46.61 29.34 -27.55
N ASN A 223 -45.64 28.59 -28.11
CA ASN A 223 -45.79 27.62 -29.20
C ASN A 223 -44.42 27.05 -29.71
N TYR A 224 -44.50 25.90 -30.41
CA TYR A 224 -43.59 25.26 -31.41
C TYR A 224 -42.22 24.70 -30.93
N ASP A 225 -42.03 23.38 -30.80
CA ASP A 225 -41.83 22.29 -31.83
C ASP A 225 -40.33 22.09 -32.16
N SER A 226 -39.76 20.91 -32.42
CA SER A 226 -40.29 19.59 -32.75
C SER A 226 -39.29 18.48 -32.38
N ASP A 227 -39.82 17.33 -31.94
CA ASP A 227 -39.62 15.97 -32.45
C ASP A 227 -38.26 15.53 -33.05
N ASN A 228 -37.68 14.45 -32.52
CA ASN A 228 -37.92 13.05 -32.95
C ASN A 228 -36.86 12.11 -32.33
N SER A 229 -37.26 11.19 -31.45
CA SER A 229 -37.46 9.73 -31.69
C SER A 229 -36.14 8.92 -31.65
N CYS A 230 -36.02 7.75 -31.02
CA CYS A 230 -36.97 6.66 -30.82
C CYS A 230 -37.02 6.14 -29.37
N ALA A 231 -38.25 5.82 -28.98
CA ALA A 231 -38.60 5.01 -27.83
C ALA A 231 -38.72 3.52 -28.20
N SER A 232 -38.60 2.67 -27.18
CA SER A 232 -39.33 1.42 -26.91
C SER A 232 -38.39 0.29 -26.47
N THR A 233 -38.63 -0.52 -25.44
CA THR A 233 -39.66 -0.55 -24.38
C THR A 233 -39.21 -1.60 -23.35
N SER A 234 -39.20 -1.18 -22.08
CA SER A 234 -39.60 -1.91 -20.88
C SER A 234 -39.36 -3.43 -20.72
N ALA A 235 -38.56 -3.78 -19.71
CA ALA A 235 -38.88 -4.88 -18.80
C ALA A 235 -38.53 -4.46 -17.37
N THR A 236 -39.58 -4.17 -16.61
CA THR A 236 -39.56 -3.81 -15.19
C THR A 236 -39.08 -5.01 -14.39
N THR A 237 -37.94 -4.88 -13.71
CA THR A 237 -37.67 -5.71 -12.52
C THR A 237 -36.98 -4.85 -11.50
N ASN A 238 -37.78 -4.40 -10.53
CA ASN A 238 -37.34 -3.77 -9.30
C ASN A 238 -36.42 -4.73 -8.55
N THR A 239 -35.11 -4.63 -8.80
CA THR A 239 -34.10 -5.10 -7.87
C THR A 239 -33.60 -3.88 -7.12
N ILE A 240 -34.25 -3.63 -5.99
CA ILE A 240 -33.70 -2.84 -4.88
C ILE A 240 -32.41 -3.56 -4.49
N THR A 241 -31.30 -3.17 -5.12
CA THR A 241 -29.98 -3.66 -4.76
C THR A 241 -29.62 -2.97 -3.45
N SER A 242 -29.68 -3.78 -2.39
CA SER A 242 -29.38 -3.41 -1.03
C SER A 242 -28.07 -2.61 -0.95
N ASP A 243 -28.18 -1.47 -0.30
CA ASP A 243 -27.19 -0.45 0.02
C ASP A 243 -26.09 -1.01 0.96
N LYS A 244 -25.38 -2.07 0.55
CA LYS A 244 -24.40 -2.83 1.37
C LYS A 244 -22.94 -2.36 1.27
N ASP A 245 -22.65 -1.26 0.58
CA ASP A 245 -21.28 -0.69 0.47
C ASP A 245 -21.05 0.58 1.32
N LYS A 246 -21.91 0.84 2.31
CA LYS A 246 -21.74 1.91 3.30
C LYS A 246 -20.76 1.50 4.41
N GLY A 247 -19.45 1.53 4.14
CA GLY A 247 -18.46 1.30 5.21
C GLY A 247 -17.03 1.76 4.95
N PHE A 248 -16.38 1.31 3.89
CA PHE A 248 -14.91 1.20 3.92
C PHE A 248 -14.07 2.48 3.77
N TYR A 249 -14.61 3.57 3.22
CA TYR A 249 -13.73 4.64 2.67
C TYR A 249 -14.06 6.09 3.07
N ASN A 250 -14.61 6.34 4.26
CA ASN A 250 -14.87 7.70 4.71
C ASN A 250 -13.65 8.54 5.13
N TYR A 251 -12.40 8.10 4.85
CA TYR A 251 -11.28 8.23 5.79
C TYR A 251 -10.05 9.08 5.38
N LEU A 252 -9.98 9.73 4.21
CA LEU A 252 -8.73 10.43 3.79
C LEU A 252 -8.28 11.50 4.81
N ASP A 253 -9.21 12.35 5.27
CA ASP A 253 -8.90 13.40 6.25
C ASP A 253 -8.63 12.83 7.67
N LYS A 254 -8.95 11.54 7.91
CA LYS A 254 -8.67 10.86 9.19
C LYS A 254 -7.24 10.30 9.27
N LEU A 255 -6.62 9.93 8.15
CA LEU A 255 -5.34 9.21 8.15
C LEU A 255 -4.11 10.13 8.29
N ASN A 256 -4.29 11.46 8.18
CA ASN A 256 -3.23 12.47 8.27
C ASN A 256 -1.98 12.13 7.43
N ILE A 257 -2.18 11.70 6.17
CA ILE A 257 -1.10 11.33 5.26
C ILE A 257 -0.37 12.60 4.81
N LYS A 258 0.93 12.68 5.09
CA LYS A 258 1.79 13.84 4.80
C LYS A 258 2.84 13.61 3.73
N GLY A 259 3.01 12.37 3.28
CA GLY A 259 3.88 12.07 2.15
C GLY A 259 3.78 10.60 1.74
N CYS A 260 4.18 10.32 0.51
CA CYS A 260 4.27 8.96 -0.02
C CYS A 260 5.57 8.78 -0.78
N VAL A 261 6.27 7.68 -0.49
CA VAL A 261 7.52 7.29 -1.13
C VAL A 261 7.28 6.00 -1.92
N SER A 262 7.67 6.00 -3.18
CA SER A 262 7.61 4.84 -4.07
C SER A 262 9.03 4.39 -4.42
N LEU A 263 9.46 3.25 -3.87
CA LEU A 263 10.77 2.64 -4.09
C LEU A 263 10.65 1.56 -5.16
N SER A 264 11.36 1.71 -6.28
CA SER A 264 11.28 0.80 -7.42
C SER A 264 9.83 0.43 -7.76
N GLY A 265 8.92 1.42 -7.73
CA GLY A 265 7.49 1.18 -7.73
C GLY A 265 7.01 0.47 -8.99
N MET A 266 6.04 -0.43 -8.86
CA MET A 266 5.50 -1.18 -9.99
C MET A 266 4.47 -0.35 -10.79
N MET A 267 4.87 0.81 -11.33
CA MET A 267 4.03 1.62 -12.22
C MET A 267 3.90 0.99 -13.60
N GLU A 268 4.99 0.38 -14.09
CA GLU A 268 5.04 -0.36 -15.34
C GLU A 268 5.95 -1.57 -15.15
N PHE A 269 5.40 -2.76 -15.42
CA PHE A 269 6.11 -4.02 -15.30
C PHE A 269 6.87 -4.28 -16.60
N LYS A 270 8.19 -4.52 -16.54
CA LYS A 270 8.98 -4.86 -17.73
C LYS A 270 8.56 -6.24 -18.24
N THR A 271 7.84 -6.24 -19.35
CA THR A 271 7.55 -7.45 -20.13
C THR A 271 8.50 -7.50 -21.33
N GLY A 272 8.91 -8.69 -21.76
CA GLY A 272 9.68 -8.86 -23.01
C GLY A 272 8.91 -8.50 -24.29
N TRP A 273 7.71 -7.96 -24.17
CA TRP A 273 6.90 -7.44 -25.28
C TRP A 273 7.15 -5.95 -25.41
N ASN A 274 7.60 -5.50 -26.58
CA ASN A 274 7.89 -4.09 -26.90
C ASN A 274 6.69 -3.21 -26.47
N SER A 275 6.86 -2.46 -25.38
CA SER A 275 5.78 -1.79 -24.68
C SER A 275 5.42 -0.45 -25.31
N GLU A 276 4.83 -0.48 -26.50
CA GLU A 276 3.87 0.58 -26.82
C GLU A 276 2.67 0.39 -25.88
N THR A 277 2.58 1.23 -24.85
CA THR A 277 1.57 1.15 -23.76
C THR A 277 0.12 0.91 -24.21
N ASN A 278 -0.23 1.26 -25.45
CA ASN A 278 -1.54 1.00 -26.05
C ASN A 278 -1.75 -0.47 -26.42
N SER A 279 -0.79 -1.17 -27.01
CA SER A 279 -0.94 -2.58 -27.40
C SER A 279 -1.08 -3.50 -26.18
N LEU A 280 -0.31 -3.22 -25.12
CA LEU A 280 -0.41 -3.93 -23.84
C LEU A 280 -1.80 -3.83 -23.23
N LYS A 281 -2.40 -2.63 -23.24
CA LYS A 281 -3.72 -2.39 -22.67
C LYS A 281 -4.85 -3.00 -23.51
N TYR A 282 -4.82 -2.82 -24.83
CA TYR A 282 -5.97 -3.14 -25.69
C TYR A 282 -5.91 -4.54 -26.30
N PHE A 283 -4.73 -5.13 -26.44
CA PHE A 283 -4.56 -6.44 -27.08
C PHE A 283 -4.14 -7.52 -26.08
N TYR A 284 -3.03 -7.30 -25.37
CA TYR A 284 -2.46 -8.32 -24.49
C TYR A 284 -3.23 -8.50 -23.18
N LEU A 285 -3.72 -7.43 -22.57
CA LEU A 285 -4.42 -7.52 -21.29
C LEU A 285 -5.76 -8.31 -21.38
N PRO A 286 -6.61 -8.15 -22.42
CA PRO A 286 -7.77 -9.03 -22.62
C PRO A 286 -7.40 -10.51 -22.81
N ILE A 287 -6.33 -10.81 -23.57
CA ILE A 287 -5.85 -12.18 -23.78
C ILE A 287 -5.35 -12.77 -22.46
N LEU A 288 -4.50 -12.06 -21.73
CA LEU A 288 -4.02 -12.47 -20.41
C LEU A 288 -5.17 -12.63 -19.41
N LYS A 289 -6.19 -11.76 -19.47
CA LYS A 289 -7.40 -11.90 -18.67
C LYS A 289 -8.09 -13.22 -18.99
N PHE A 290 -8.35 -13.50 -20.27
CA PHE A 290 -8.97 -14.76 -20.70
C PHE A 290 -8.15 -15.98 -20.24
N LEU A 291 -6.84 -15.99 -20.48
CA LEU A 291 -5.96 -17.08 -20.05
C LEU A 291 -5.91 -17.22 -18.53
N SER A 292 -6.01 -16.11 -17.78
CA SER A 292 -6.08 -16.17 -16.31
C SER A 292 -7.37 -16.83 -15.80
N TYR A 293 -8.46 -16.84 -16.59
CA TYR A 293 -9.68 -17.58 -16.27
C TYR A 293 -9.60 -19.04 -16.68
N VAL A 294 -9.04 -19.34 -17.86
CA VAL A 294 -8.96 -20.71 -18.41
C VAL A 294 -7.87 -21.54 -17.72
N ALA A 295 -6.71 -20.94 -17.45
CA ALA A 295 -5.55 -21.61 -16.86
C ALA A 295 -4.93 -20.79 -15.70
N PRO A 296 -5.70 -20.50 -14.63
CA PRO A 296 -5.25 -19.64 -13.53
C PRO A 296 -4.00 -20.16 -12.80
N HIS A 297 -3.78 -21.48 -12.83
CA HIS A 297 -2.72 -22.16 -12.10
C HIS A 297 -1.47 -22.45 -12.94
N LEU A 298 -1.47 -22.08 -14.24
CA LEU A 298 -0.29 -22.21 -15.09
C LEU A 298 0.85 -21.39 -14.47
N GLN A 299 1.96 -22.05 -14.13
CA GLN A 299 3.12 -21.40 -13.55
C GLN A 299 4.04 -20.90 -14.66
N ILE A 300 4.45 -19.65 -14.57
CA ILE A 300 5.46 -19.06 -15.44
C ILE A 300 6.71 -18.87 -14.59
N SER A 301 7.84 -19.41 -15.07
CA SER A 301 9.15 -19.22 -14.42
C SER A 301 9.59 -17.76 -14.56
N LEU A 302 10.00 -17.14 -13.45
CA LEU A 302 10.59 -15.81 -13.46
C LEU A 302 12.05 -15.78 -13.89
N GLU A 303 12.67 -16.93 -14.17
CA GLU A 303 14.04 -16.97 -14.70
C GLU A 303 14.17 -16.23 -16.04
N PHE A 304 13.05 -16.04 -16.76
CA PHE A 304 12.97 -15.18 -17.94
C PHE A 304 13.03 -13.66 -17.64
N CYS A 305 12.79 -13.23 -16.39
CA CYS A 305 12.62 -11.81 -16.03
C CYS A 305 13.68 -11.26 -15.06
N TYR A 306 14.49 -12.10 -14.41
CA TYR A 306 15.42 -11.64 -13.38
C TYR A 306 16.73 -12.44 -13.35
N LYS A 307 17.81 -11.83 -13.84
CA LYS A 307 19.19 -12.16 -13.46
C LYS A 307 19.66 -11.17 -12.41
N GLY A 308 19.12 -11.30 -11.19
CA GLY A 308 19.52 -10.46 -10.08
C GLY A 308 20.98 -10.66 -9.63
N PRO A 309 21.51 -9.77 -8.79
CA PRO A 309 22.78 -10.01 -8.12
C PRO A 309 22.73 -11.32 -7.34
N LYS A 310 23.80 -12.15 -7.43
CA LYS A 310 23.91 -13.43 -6.72
C LYS A 310 23.57 -13.33 -5.23
N TYR A 311 23.91 -12.20 -4.60
CA TYR A 311 23.57 -11.87 -3.21
C TYR A 311 22.06 -11.92 -2.92
N VAL A 312 21.25 -11.26 -3.76
CA VAL A 312 19.78 -11.20 -3.59
C VAL A 312 19.15 -12.55 -3.89
N ALA A 313 19.66 -13.27 -4.89
CA ALA A 313 19.23 -14.63 -5.20
C ALA A 313 19.54 -15.60 -4.03
N ASN A 314 20.70 -15.48 -3.39
CA ASN A 314 21.04 -16.28 -2.22
C ASN A 314 20.11 -15.99 -1.03
N ILE A 315 19.87 -14.72 -0.69
CA ILE A 315 18.87 -14.35 0.33
C ILE A 315 17.51 -14.95 -0.01
N SER A 316 17.08 -14.80 -1.26
CA SER A 316 15.78 -15.24 -1.75
C SER A 316 15.56 -16.74 -1.61
N ASN A 317 16.58 -17.54 -1.88
CA ASN A 317 16.49 -19.00 -1.89
C ASN A 317 16.48 -19.61 -0.48
N HIS A 318 17.03 -18.89 0.51
CA HIS A 318 17.18 -19.38 1.88
C HIS A 318 16.17 -18.79 2.87
N ASP A 319 15.24 -17.94 2.42
CA ASP A 319 14.20 -17.38 3.27
C ASP A 319 13.02 -18.36 3.44
N ASN A 320 12.76 -18.80 4.68
CA ASN A 320 11.73 -19.79 5.01
C ASN A 320 10.28 -19.31 4.76
N PHE A 321 10.07 -18.00 4.62
CA PHE A 321 8.76 -17.40 4.40
C PHE A 321 8.48 -17.12 2.92
N ARG A 322 9.49 -17.18 2.04
CA ARG A 322 9.29 -17.09 0.60
C ARG A 322 8.74 -18.38 0.02
N ASN A 323 7.86 -18.23 -0.97
CA ASN A 323 7.48 -19.33 -1.84
C ASN A 323 8.38 -19.32 -3.09
N ASN A 324 9.21 -20.36 -3.22
CA ASN A 324 10.11 -20.57 -4.35
C ASN A 324 9.42 -21.16 -5.60
N SER A 325 8.11 -21.47 -5.55
CA SER A 325 7.37 -21.94 -6.72
C SER A 325 7.24 -20.86 -7.81
N GLY A 326 6.95 -21.23 -9.05
CA GLY A 326 6.67 -20.29 -10.13
C GLY A 326 5.51 -19.33 -9.81
N ILE A 327 5.43 -18.19 -10.51
CA ILE A 327 4.28 -17.27 -10.36
C ILE A 327 3.16 -17.77 -11.27
N LYS A 328 1.97 -17.96 -10.69
CA LYS A 328 0.78 -18.36 -11.43
C LYS A 328 0.32 -17.25 -12.38
N LEU A 329 -0.21 -17.61 -13.55
CA LEU A 329 -0.63 -16.66 -14.59
C LEU A 329 -1.65 -15.62 -14.10
N LYS A 330 -2.58 -16.02 -13.21
CA LYS A 330 -3.54 -15.09 -12.59
C LYS A 330 -2.86 -13.93 -11.86
N TYR A 331 -1.71 -14.16 -11.24
CA TYR A 331 -0.94 -13.12 -10.53
C TYR A 331 -0.33 -12.14 -11.49
N ILE A 332 0.32 -12.67 -12.53
CA ILE A 332 0.94 -11.84 -13.56
C ILE A 332 -0.13 -10.93 -14.17
N TYR A 333 -1.30 -11.48 -14.48
CA TYR A 333 -2.44 -10.69 -14.91
C TYR A 333 -2.82 -9.59 -13.90
N GLU A 334 -3.01 -9.94 -12.62
CA GLU A 334 -3.40 -8.97 -11.60
C GLU A 334 -2.35 -7.87 -11.38
N LEU A 335 -1.05 -8.19 -11.44
CA LEU A 335 0.05 -7.22 -11.33
C LEU A 335 0.07 -6.26 -12.53
N ILE A 336 -0.01 -6.78 -13.76
CA ILE A 336 -0.07 -5.95 -14.97
C ILE A 336 -1.33 -5.08 -14.96
N ASN A 337 -2.48 -5.67 -14.62
CA ASN A 337 -3.75 -4.97 -14.47
C ASN A 337 -3.67 -3.85 -13.42
N ALA A 338 -2.95 -4.07 -12.31
CA ALA A 338 -2.72 -3.06 -11.29
C ALA A 338 -1.87 -1.89 -11.80
N SER A 339 -0.78 -2.16 -12.52
CA SER A 339 0.05 -1.13 -13.17
C SER A 339 -0.75 -0.32 -14.20
N VAL A 340 -1.56 -0.97 -15.03
CA VAL A 340 -2.46 -0.29 -15.99
C VAL A 340 -3.51 0.54 -15.28
N LYS A 341 -4.15 0.00 -14.23
CA LYS A 341 -5.15 0.71 -13.41
C LYS A 341 -4.55 1.92 -12.71
N LEU A 342 -3.32 1.81 -12.21
CA LEU A 342 -2.61 2.91 -11.56
C LEU A 342 -2.42 4.07 -12.57
N ASN A 343 -1.91 3.77 -13.77
CA ASN A 343 -1.75 4.76 -14.84
C ASN A 343 -3.09 5.37 -15.30
N CYS A 344 -4.12 4.55 -15.51
CA CYS A 344 -5.44 5.04 -15.95
C CYS A 344 -6.11 5.96 -14.92
N ASN A 345 -5.75 5.86 -13.65
CA ASN A 345 -6.34 6.66 -12.56
C ASN A 345 -5.44 7.81 -12.10
N ILE A 346 -4.45 8.22 -12.91
CA ILE A 346 -3.51 9.28 -12.57
C ILE A 346 -4.18 10.62 -12.20
N ASN A 347 -5.33 10.93 -12.81
CA ASN A 347 -6.14 12.13 -12.51
C ASN A 347 -6.77 12.13 -11.10
N TYR A 348 -6.73 10.98 -10.42
CA TYR A 348 -7.13 10.84 -9.03
C TYR A 348 -5.97 10.99 -8.06
N MET A 349 -4.73 11.26 -8.49
CA MET A 349 -3.68 11.61 -7.55
C MET A 349 -4.04 12.90 -6.78
N PRO A 350 -3.84 12.93 -5.44
CA PRO A 350 -4.04 14.12 -4.63
C PRO A 350 -3.00 15.19 -4.99
N LYS A 351 -3.43 16.44 -5.15
CA LYS A 351 -2.53 17.54 -5.54
C LYS A 351 -1.57 17.97 -4.42
N ASP A 352 -2.00 17.80 -3.17
CA ASP A 352 -1.37 18.39 -1.99
C ASP A 352 -0.58 17.38 -1.14
N ILE A 353 -0.54 16.09 -1.51
CA ILE A 353 0.28 15.09 -0.81
C ILE A 353 1.61 14.96 -1.57
N PRO A 354 2.74 15.33 -0.96
CA PRO A 354 4.05 15.21 -1.59
C PRO A 354 4.40 13.77 -1.97
N LEU A 355 5.07 13.61 -3.11
CA LEU A 355 5.54 12.31 -3.61
C LEU A 355 7.06 12.30 -3.77
N LEU A 356 7.71 11.22 -3.32
CA LEU A 356 9.09 10.90 -3.66
C LEU A 356 9.13 9.58 -4.41
N PHE A 357 9.74 9.60 -5.59
CA PHE A 357 10.02 8.40 -6.37
C PHE A 357 11.52 8.11 -6.25
N VAL A 358 11.88 6.90 -5.85
CA VAL A 358 13.27 6.42 -5.91
C VAL A 358 13.31 5.22 -6.83
N HIS A 359 14.09 5.29 -7.90
CA HIS A 359 14.08 4.23 -8.92
C HIS A 359 15.45 4.07 -9.56
N SER A 360 15.85 2.81 -9.77
CA SER A 360 17.14 2.50 -10.41
C SER A 360 17.03 2.53 -11.92
N THR A 361 18.00 3.12 -12.61
CA THR A 361 18.06 3.15 -14.09
C THR A 361 18.19 1.75 -14.69
N ASP A 362 18.88 0.85 -14.00
CA ASP A 362 19.13 -0.54 -14.38
C ASP A 362 18.08 -1.54 -13.81
N ASP A 363 16.93 -1.07 -13.31
CA ASP A 363 15.88 -1.95 -12.79
C ASP A 363 15.32 -2.86 -13.89
N SER A 364 15.52 -4.17 -13.74
CA SER A 364 15.13 -5.17 -14.74
C SER A 364 13.68 -5.66 -14.56
N ILE A 365 13.01 -5.31 -13.46
CA ILE A 365 11.66 -5.79 -13.14
C ILE A 365 10.64 -4.66 -13.35
N CYS A 366 10.88 -3.50 -12.73
CA CYS A 366 10.00 -2.34 -12.81
C CYS A 366 10.64 -1.27 -13.68
N SER A 367 9.95 -0.86 -14.75
CA SER A 367 10.50 0.06 -15.74
C SER A 367 10.83 1.43 -15.15
N TYR A 368 12.09 1.85 -15.28
CA TYR A 368 12.54 3.19 -14.92
C TYR A 368 11.83 4.24 -15.79
N GLU A 369 11.74 3.99 -17.09
CA GLU A 369 11.05 4.84 -18.06
C GLU A 369 9.57 4.95 -17.71
N GLY A 370 8.95 3.86 -17.25
CA GLY A 370 7.58 3.84 -16.76
C GLY A 370 7.38 4.69 -15.50
N ALA A 371 8.33 4.64 -14.56
CA ALA A 371 8.32 5.50 -13.38
C ALA A 371 8.48 6.98 -13.75
N VAL A 372 9.40 7.33 -14.66
CA VAL A 372 9.58 8.70 -15.20
C VAL A 372 8.31 9.18 -15.90
N SER A 373 7.70 8.33 -16.74
CA SER A 373 6.45 8.63 -17.44
C SER A 373 5.30 8.91 -16.46
N PHE A 374 5.16 8.08 -15.43
CA PHE A 374 4.17 8.29 -14.38
C PHE A 374 4.44 9.58 -13.60
N TYR A 375 5.69 9.81 -13.20
CA TYR A 375 6.12 11.04 -12.51
C TYR A 375 5.74 12.28 -13.31
N ASN A 376 6.07 12.33 -14.60
CA ASN A 376 5.76 13.47 -15.48
C ASN A 376 4.26 13.73 -15.59
N LYS A 377 3.46 12.67 -15.79
CA LYS A 377 2.00 12.76 -15.94
C LYS A 377 1.26 13.09 -14.63
N ALA A 378 1.83 12.79 -13.47
CA ALA A 378 1.17 13.02 -12.18
C ALA A 378 1.09 14.52 -11.86
N ASN A 379 -0.13 15.06 -11.79
CA ASN A 379 -0.38 16.47 -11.45
C ASN A 379 -0.40 16.68 -9.91
N VAL A 380 0.77 16.65 -9.30
CA VAL A 380 1.00 16.85 -7.86
C VAL A 380 1.94 18.03 -7.66
N LYS A 381 1.63 18.92 -6.71
CA LYS A 381 2.37 20.18 -6.50
C LYS A 381 3.82 19.95 -6.09
N LYS A 382 4.03 19.05 -5.12
CA LYS A 382 5.35 18.69 -4.60
C LYS A 382 5.63 17.24 -5.00
N LYS A 383 6.50 17.03 -5.99
CA LYS A 383 6.96 15.70 -6.38
C LYS A 383 8.44 15.75 -6.70
N GLU A 384 9.15 14.69 -6.35
CA GLU A 384 10.58 14.55 -6.61
C GLU A 384 10.87 13.15 -7.17
N LEU A 385 11.76 13.07 -8.15
CA LEU A 385 12.32 11.82 -8.66
C LEU A 385 13.80 11.77 -8.31
N HIS A 386 14.17 10.80 -7.48
CA HIS A 386 15.54 10.50 -7.11
C HIS A 386 15.99 9.25 -7.87
N THR A 387 16.80 9.48 -8.90
CA THR A 387 17.37 8.41 -9.72
C THR A 387 18.61 7.85 -9.04
N VAL A 388 18.71 6.51 -9.02
CA VAL A 388 19.91 5.80 -8.56
C VAL A 388 20.41 4.88 -9.66
N ASP A 389 21.71 4.57 -9.62
CA ASP A 389 22.34 3.68 -10.60
C ASP A 389 22.86 2.43 -9.92
N ASN A 390 23.00 1.35 -10.70
CA ASN A 390 23.56 0.09 -10.25
C ASN A 390 22.86 -0.50 -9.02
N MET A 391 21.54 -0.31 -8.85
CA MET A 391 20.77 -0.96 -7.77
C MET A 391 19.89 -2.11 -8.30
N ASN A 392 19.69 -2.20 -9.62
CA ASN A 392 18.67 -3.03 -10.25
C ASN A 392 17.33 -2.85 -9.48
N HIS A 393 16.58 -3.92 -9.24
CA HIS A 393 15.33 -3.84 -8.50
C HIS A 393 15.53 -3.73 -6.98
N SER A 394 16.74 -3.93 -6.45
CA SER A 394 17.00 -4.22 -5.04
C SER A 394 17.32 -2.98 -4.20
N THR A 395 16.58 -1.89 -4.41
CA THR A 395 16.82 -0.57 -3.78
C THR A 395 16.75 -0.54 -2.25
N THR A 396 16.16 -1.56 -1.60
CA THR A 396 16.10 -1.65 -0.13
C THR A 396 17.07 -2.65 0.49
N THR A 397 17.71 -3.50 -0.32
CA THR A 397 18.50 -4.65 0.18
C THR A 397 19.92 -4.73 -0.36
N LYS A 398 20.20 -4.09 -1.50
CA LYS A 398 21.56 -4.04 -2.05
C LYS A 398 22.44 -3.13 -1.18
N PRO A 399 23.73 -3.46 -0.97
CA PRO A 399 24.66 -2.53 -0.32
C PRO A 399 24.64 -1.14 -0.96
N GLY A 400 24.61 -0.08 -0.15
CA GLY A 400 24.43 1.31 -0.60
C GLY A 400 22.98 1.81 -0.52
N ASN A 401 22.02 0.95 -0.15
CA ASN A 401 20.64 1.35 0.14
C ASN A 401 20.53 2.39 1.29
N GLU A 402 21.56 2.51 2.11
CA GLU A 402 21.63 3.43 3.24
C GLU A 402 21.58 4.89 2.78
N GLU A 403 22.14 5.22 1.62
CA GLU A 403 22.06 6.56 1.02
C GLU A 403 20.64 6.88 0.54
N ILE A 404 19.93 5.88 0.01
CA ILE A 404 18.51 6.01 -0.35
C ILE A 404 17.68 6.29 0.91
N LEU A 405 17.91 5.52 1.97
CA LEU A 405 17.24 5.71 3.25
C LEU A 405 17.50 7.10 3.84
N LYS A 406 18.75 7.55 3.81
CA LYS A 406 19.15 8.89 4.25
C LYS A 406 18.39 9.96 3.47
N LYS A 407 18.35 9.86 2.15
CA LYS A 407 17.59 10.78 1.28
C LYS A 407 16.11 10.82 1.65
N ILE A 408 15.50 9.67 1.96
CA ILE A 408 14.09 9.59 2.36
C ILE A 408 13.86 10.27 3.71
N ILE A 409 14.71 10.00 4.71
CA ILE A 409 14.60 10.62 6.03
C ILE A 409 14.73 12.15 5.93
N GLU A 410 15.71 12.65 5.16
CA GLU A 410 15.89 14.07 4.89
C GLU A 410 14.67 14.69 4.20
N TRP A 411 14.13 14.00 3.19
CA TRP A 411 12.92 14.44 2.49
C TRP A 411 11.71 14.55 3.43
N ILE A 412 11.46 13.52 4.25
CA ILE A 412 10.38 13.54 5.26
C ILE A 412 10.59 14.67 6.27
N SER A 413 11.81 14.86 6.76
CA SER A 413 12.17 15.93 7.71
C SER A 413 11.90 17.32 7.12
N ASN A 414 12.26 17.54 5.85
CA ASN A 414 12.00 18.80 5.15
C ASN A 414 10.51 19.07 4.93
N LEU A 415 9.69 18.05 4.70
CA LEU A 415 8.24 18.23 4.63
C LEU A 415 7.68 18.73 5.96
N ARG A 416 8.15 18.18 7.09
CA ARG A 416 7.65 18.55 8.42
C ARG A 416 8.07 19.96 8.85
N ARG A 417 9.25 20.44 8.42
CA ARG A 417 9.71 21.81 8.72
C ARG A 417 8.90 22.89 7.99
N ASN A 418 8.24 22.52 6.89
CA ASN A 418 7.48 23.43 6.03
C ASN A 418 5.95 23.33 6.22
N ASP A 419 5.52 22.55 7.23
CA ASP A 419 4.13 22.31 7.66
C ASP A 419 3.84 23.08 8.95
#